data_AF-A0A954LFK0-F1
#
_entry.id   AF-A0A954LFK0-F1
#
_cell.length_a   1.000
_cell.length_b   1.000
_cell.length_c   1.000
_cell.angle_alpha   90.00
_cell.angle_beta   90.00
_cell.angle_gamma   90.00
#
_symmetry.space_group_name_H-M   'P 1'
#
loop_
_entity.id
_entity.type
_entity.pdbx_description
1 polymer ?
#
loop_
_entity_poly.entity_id
_entity_poly.type
_entity_poly.pdbx_seq_one_letter_code
_entity_poly.pdbx_strand_id
1 'polypeptide(L)'
;PTWSLSDRTLLFNGEKVRQFSAQTGKSVLDILSTFEECGWQNRIDDPLSPPDADATKLALRTINLGLVRLRFKKDGDGVKWEVIPNSP
;
A
#
# COMPACT_ATOMS: atom_id res chain seq x y z
N PRO A 1 -7.89 -3.17 -6.59
CA PRO A 1 -6.81 -3.98 -5.95
C PRO A 1 -7.42 -4.82 -4.83
N THR A 2 -6.67 -5.78 -4.26
CA THR A 2 -7.12 -6.63 -3.15
C THR A 2 -5.93 -6.99 -2.28
N TRP A 3 -6.09 -6.90 -0.97
CA TRP A 3 -5.08 -7.25 0.02
C TRP A 3 -5.53 -8.42 0.89
N SER A 4 -4.72 -9.47 0.96
CA SER A 4 -4.87 -10.55 1.93
C SER A 4 -3.83 -10.39 3.03
N LEU A 5 -4.28 -10.09 4.25
CA LEU A 5 -3.40 -10.01 5.42
C LEU A 5 -2.84 -11.38 5.81
N SER A 6 -3.65 -12.44 5.71
CA SER A 6 -3.26 -13.82 6.02
C SER A 6 -2.13 -14.30 5.13
N ASP A 7 -2.23 -14.04 3.82
CA ASP A 7 -1.23 -14.46 2.82
C ASP A 7 -0.16 -13.39 2.58
N ARG A 8 -0.30 -12.22 3.21
CA ARG A 8 0.51 -11.01 3.01
C ARG A 8 0.70 -10.69 1.52
N THR A 9 -0.38 -10.81 0.77
CA THR A 9 -0.35 -10.75 -0.70
C THR A 9 -1.24 -9.64 -1.21
N LEU A 10 -0.66 -8.79 -2.06
CA LEU A 10 -1.35 -7.74 -2.79
C LEU A 10 -1.61 -8.20 -4.23
N LEU A 11 -2.89 -8.14 -4.62
CA LEU A 11 -3.36 -8.45 -5.96
C LEU A 11 -3.87 -7.19 -6.67
N PHE A 12 -3.73 -7.18 -7.99
CA PHE A 12 -4.32 -6.17 -8.86
C PHE A 12 -4.93 -6.86 -10.08
N ASN A 13 -6.23 -6.63 -10.32
CA ASN A 13 -7.01 -7.34 -11.35
C ASN A 13 -6.89 -8.88 -11.28
N GLY A 14 -6.87 -9.42 -10.06
CA GLY A 14 -6.72 -10.87 -9.83
C GLY A 14 -5.30 -11.41 -9.97
N GLU A 15 -4.33 -10.61 -10.40
CA GLU A 15 -2.93 -11.02 -10.51
C GLU A 15 -2.14 -10.62 -9.26
N LYS A 16 -1.31 -11.54 -8.77
CA LYS A 16 -0.37 -11.25 -7.67
C LYS A 16 0.68 -10.25 -8.13
N VAL A 17 0.58 -9.01 -7.65
CA VAL A 17 1.59 -7.97 -7.94
C VAL A 17 2.70 -7.97 -6.89
N ARG A 18 2.41 -8.40 -5.66
CA ARG A 18 3.42 -8.50 -4.62
C ARG A 18 3.03 -9.42 -3.48
N GLN A 19 4.04 -10.08 -2.91
CA GLN A 19 3.96 -10.79 -1.64
C GLN A 19 4.97 -10.22 -0.66
N PHE A 20 4.55 -9.99 0.58
CA PHE A 20 5.36 -9.41 1.65
C PHE A 20 5.82 -10.51 2.62
N SER A 21 7.05 -10.39 3.12
CA SER A 21 7.62 -11.38 4.04
C SER A 21 7.02 -11.24 5.45
N ALA A 22 7.25 -12.27 6.28
CA ALA A 22 6.86 -12.26 7.69
C ALA A 22 7.49 -11.09 8.48
N GLN A 23 8.67 -10.64 8.05
CA GLN A 23 9.45 -9.55 8.67
C GLN A 23 9.05 -8.16 8.16
N THR A 24 8.06 -8.07 7.27
CA THR A 24 7.57 -6.77 6.77
C THR A 24 7.04 -5.94 7.93
N GLY A 25 7.48 -4.68 8.00
CA GLY A 25 7.13 -3.78 9.09
C GLY A 25 5.62 -3.54 9.20
N LYS A 26 5.13 -3.37 10.43
CA LYS A 26 3.70 -3.21 10.74
C LYS A 26 3.05 -2.10 9.93
N SER A 27 3.71 -0.95 9.78
CA SER A 27 3.19 0.21 9.02
C SER A 27 2.82 -0.11 7.57
N VAL A 28 3.51 -1.06 6.93
CA VAL A 28 3.15 -1.52 5.57
C VAL A 28 1.83 -2.30 5.61
N LEU A 29 1.67 -3.19 6.58
CA LEU A 29 0.48 -4.00 6.74
C LEU A 29 -0.72 -3.13 7.13
N ASP A 30 -0.51 -2.16 8.02
CA ASP A 30 -1.56 -1.21 8.44
C ASP A 30 -2.06 -0.40 7.23
N ILE A 31 -1.15 0.18 6.43
CA ILE A 31 -1.54 0.94 5.21
C ILE A 31 -2.36 0.08 4.25
N LEU A 32 -1.90 -1.13 3.93
CA LEU A 32 -2.61 -2.00 2.97
C LEU A 32 -3.94 -2.50 3.53
N SER A 33 -4.01 -2.78 4.84
CA SER A 33 -5.24 -3.22 5.50
C SER A 33 -6.27 -2.09 5.54
N THR A 34 -5.86 -0.86 5.83
CA THR A 34 -6.78 0.29 5.78
C THR A 34 -7.31 0.53 4.36
N PHE A 35 -6.47 0.38 3.32
CA PHE A 35 -6.98 0.43 1.95
C PHE A 35 -8.02 -0.65 1.67
N GLU A 36 -7.82 -1.89 2.15
CA GLU A 36 -8.80 -2.98 2.01
C GLU A 36 -10.11 -2.65 2.74
N GLU A 37 -10.03 -2.20 3.99
CA GLU A 37 -11.19 -1.83 4.81
C GLU A 37 -11.97 -0.66 4.20
N CYS A 38 -11.28 0.29 3.58
CA CYS A 38 -11.89 1.42 2.85
C CYS A 38 -12.31 1.06 1.41
N GLY A 39 -12.24 -0.21 0.99
CA GLY A 39 -12.67 -0.64 -0.35
C GLY A 39 -11.80 -0.08 -1.49
N TRP A 40 -10.51 0.13 -1.23
CA TRP A 40 -9.53 0.66 -2.17
C TRP A 40 -9.87 2.04 -2.75
N GLN A 41 -10.44 2.93 -1.93
CA GLN A 41 -10.52 4.36 -2.26
C GLN A 41 -9.17 4.90 -2.72
N ASN A 42 -9.19 5.87 -3.65
CA ASN A 42 -7.96 6.39 -4.25
C ASN A 42 -7.03 7.03 -3.21
N ARG A 43 -7.61 7.59 -2.13
CA ARG A 43 -6.93 8.23 -1.00
C ARG A 43 -7.57 7.78 0.31
N ILE A 44 -6.75 7.56 1.32
CA ILE A 44 -7.13 7.39 2.73
C ILE A 44 -6.37 8.42 3.58
N ASP A 45 -6.87 8.72 4.77
CA ASP A 45 -6.12 9.46 5.79
C ASP A 45 -4.93 8.63 6.32
N ASP A 46 -3.99 9.21 7.07
CA ASP A 46 -2.83 8.45 7.58
C ASP A 46 -3.33 7.28 8.45
N PRO A 47 -3.08 6.03 8.05
CA PRO A 47 -3.57 4.86 8.79
C PRO A 47 -2.71 4.55 10.03
N LEU A 48 -1.58 5.24 10.20
CA LEU A 48 -0.72 5.03 11.36
C LEU A 48 -1.27 5.79 12.57
N SER A 49 -1.34 5.11 13.71
CA SER A 49 -1.75 5.67 15.00
C SER A 49 -0.69 5.39 16.06
N PRO A 50 0.03 6.41 16.58
CA PRO A 50 -0.04 7.81 16.18
C PRO A 50 0.47 8.05 14.74
N PRO A 51 0.03 9.14 14.08
CA PRO A 51 0.51 9.48 12.75
C PRO A 51 2.02 9.76 12.79
N ASP A 52 2.76 9.12 11.89
CA ASP A 52 4.22 9.24 11.80
C ASP A 52 4.63 9.33 10.32
N ALA A 53 5.03 10.54 9.90
CA ALA A 53 5.33 10.83 8.51
C ALA A 53 6.56 10.07 7.99
N ASP A 54 7.56 9.83 8.84
CA ASP A 54 8.77 9.10 8.47
C ASP A 54 8.49 7.61 8.34
N ALA A 55 7.73 7.03 9.27
CA ALA A 55 7.25 5.66 9.18
C ALA A 55 6.37 5.44 7.94
N THR A 56 5.43 6.36 7.66
CA THR A 56 4.61 6.32 6.45
C THR A 56 5.48 6.38 5.20
N LYS A 57 6.47 7.28 5.14
CA LYS A 57 7.38 7.41 3.99
C LYS A 57 8.21 6.14 3.77
N LEU A 58 8.73 5.52 4.83
CA LEU A 58 9.47 4.26 4.75
C LEU A 58 8.56 3.09 4.33
N ALA A 59 7.34 3.03 4.85
CA ALA A 59 6.36 2.02 4.46
C ALA A 59 5.97 2.15 2.99
N LEU A 60 5.71 3.36 2.49
CA LEU A 60 5.42 3.61 1.08
C LEU A 60 6.60 3.25 0.16
N ARG A 61 7.84 3.57 0.56
CA ARG A 61 9.03 3.10 -0.17
C ARG A 61 9.07 1.58 -0.21
N THR A 62 8.81 0.95 0.92
CA THR A 62 8.77 -0.51 1.02
C THR A 62 7.69 -1.08 0.12
N ILE A 63 6.46 -0.58 0.15
CA ILE A 63 5.31 -1.02 -0.68
C ILE A 63 5.57 -0.83 -2.17
N ASN A 64 6.22 0.25 -2.58
CA ASN A 64 6.48 0.50 -4.00
C ASN A 64 7.64 -0.33 -4.57
N LEU A 65 8.49 -0.91 -3.72
CA LEU A 65 9.65 -1.69 -4.17
C LEU A 65 9.23 -2.90 -5.02
N GLY A 66 9.48 -2.85 -6.33
CA GLY A 66 9.13 -3.93 -7.25
C GLY A 66 7.66 -3.95 -7.69
N LEU A 67 6.84 -2.96 -7.30
CA LEU A 67 5.51 -2.79 -7.89
C LEU A 67 5.64 -2.13 -9.27
N VAL A 68 5.04 -2.76 -10.27
CA VAL A 68 5.08 -2.28 -11.66
C VAL A 68 3.74 -1.74 -12.17
N ARG A 69 2.62 -2.07 -11.51
CA ARG A 69 1.26 -1.66 -11.92
C ARG A 69 0.60 -0.63 -11.00
N LEU A 70 1.09 -0.52 -9.76
CA LEU A 70 0.52 0.33 -8.72
C LEU A 70 1.61 1.19 -8.12
N ARG A 71 1.27 2.44 -7.81
CA ARG A 71 2.14 3.35 -7.07
C ARG A 71 1.40 3.98 -5.90
N PHE A 72 2.01 3.93 -4.73
CA PHE A 72 1.52 4.56 -3.50
C PHE A 72 2.34 5.81 -3.19
N LYS A 73 1.70 6.88 -2.76
CA LYS A 73 2.38 8.15 -2.42
C LYS A 73 1.67 8.87 -1.27
N LYS A 74 2.43 9.66 -0.53
CA LYS A 74 1.89 10.58 0.49
C LYS A 74 1.03 11.64 -0.21
N ASP A 75 -0.08 12.03 0.40
CA ASP A 75 -0.98 13.07 -0.09
C ASP A 75 -1.48 13.94 1.08
N GLY A 76 -0.71 14.98 1.40
CA GLY A 76 -0.88 15.74 2.64
C GLY A 76 -0.74 14.83 3.87
N ASP A 77 -1.74 14.87 4.74
CA ASP A 77 -1.87 13.98 5.90
C ASP A 77 -2.34 12.57 5.55
N GLY A 78 -2.53 12.24 4.27
CA GLY A 78 -3.02 10.94 3.83
C GLY A 78 -2.04 10.14 2.98
N VAL A 79 -2.55 9.03 2.47
CA VAL A 79 -1.89 8.17 1.48
C VAL A 79 -2.83 7.97 0.30
N LYS A 80 -2.31 8.07 -0.92
CA LYS A 80 -3.06 7.74 -2.14
C LYS A 80 -2.35 6.69 -2.97
N TRP A 81 -3.10 5.98 -3.80
CA TRP A 81 -2.59 5.06 -4.80
C TRP A 81 -3.07 5.40 -6.20
N GLU A 82 -2.28 5.05 -7.19
CA GLU A 82 -2.62 5.22 -8.61
C GLU A 82 -2.15 4.03 -9.43
N VAL A 83 -2.79 3.81 -10.58
CA VAL A 83 -2.32 2.86 -11.58
C VAL A 83 -1.16 3.52 -12.33
N ILE A 84 -0.05 2.80 -12.47
CA ILE A 84 1.06 3.24 -13.32
C ILE A 84 0.62 2.98 -14.77
N PRO A 85 0.51 4.00 -15.62
CA PRO A 85 0.25 3.77 -17.04
C PRO A 85 1.41 2.94 -17.59
N ASN A 86 1.12 1.81 -18.24
CA ASN A 86 2.11 1.14 -19.08
C ASN A 86 2.53 2.17 -20.13
N SER A 87 3.76 2.68 -20.04
CA SER A 87 4.36 3.37 -21.18
C SER A 87 4.42 2.34 -22.32
N PRO A 88 3.91 2.67 -23.52
CA PRO A 88 4.02 1.81 -24.69
C PRO A 88 5.48 1.57 -25.09
#